data_AF-A0AA88R092-F1
#
_entry.id   AF-A0AA88R092-F1
#
_cell.length_a   1.000
_cell.length_b   1.000
_cell.length_c   1.000
_cell.angle_alpha   90.00
_cell.angle_beta   90.00
_cell.angle_gamma   90.00
#
_symmetry.space_group_name_H-M   'P 1'
#
loop_
_entity.id
_entity.type
_entity.pdbx_description
1 polymer ?
#
loop_
_entity_poly.entity_id
_entity_poly.type
_entity_poly.pdbx_seq_one_letter_code
_entity_poly.pdbx_strand_id
1 'polypeptide(L)'
;MAVRGLLLLTITACIVSTTVTQTTYTRPLNRHDFPSDFIFGAASSAYQYEGAWNVSDKGQSIWDTFTTKYPERINGSSNGRVAEDTYHLYKLLRLHLLSKSMNRNHFRDYADLCFAMFGDRVKHWITVNEPWSYSVFGYAYGSFPPNRCSRGANSEAAGFSVGRFARFAPNQECEAGDSGVEPYNISHNLLLSHAAAVQLYRQKYQAAQKGHIGISLNTEWMVPYNETSKKDQAAADRALAFMYGW
;
A
#
# COMPACT_ATOMS: atom_id res chain seq x y z
N MET A 1 71.26 -37.21 -57.64
CA MET A 1 70.93 -35.90 -57.03
C MET A 1 69.78 -35.28 -57.82
N ALA A 2 68.59 -35.17 -57.23
CA ALA A 2 67.57 -34.18 -57.55
C ALA A 2 66.46 -34.28 -56.49
N VAL A 3 66.05 -33.14 -55.96
CA VAL A 3 65.47 -32.94 -54.64
C VAL A 3 63.96 -33.27 -54.62
N ARG A 4 63.52 -33.98 -53.57
CA ARG A 4 62.09 -34.14 -53.22
C ARG A 4 61.54 -32.79 -52.73
N GLY A 5 60.66 -32.17 -53.50
CA GLY A 5 59.93 -30.97 -53.09
C GLY A 5 58.66 -31.34 -52.32
N LEU A 6 58.67 -31.12 -51.01
CA LEU A 6 57.49 -31.22 -50.14
C LEU A 6 56.72 -29.90 -50.25
N LEU A 7 55.51 -29.94 -50.84
CA LEU A 7 54.63 -28.78 -50.94
C LEU A 7 53.93 -28.59 -49.58
N LEU A 8 54.41 -27.66 -48.75
CA LEU A 8 53.70 -27.25 -47.53
C LEU A 8 52.58 -26.28 -47.92
N LEU A 9 51.32 -26.73 -47.79
CA LEU A 9 50.15 -25.88 -47.90
C LEU A 9 49.93 -25.19 -46.53
N THR A 10 50.32 -23.93 -46.38
CA THR A 10 50.03 -23.15 -45.18
C THR A 10 48.61 -22.58 -45.26
N ILE A 11 47.66 -23.24 -44.60
CA ILE A 11 46.32 -22.70 -44.41
C ILE A 11 46.43 -21.56 -43.40
N THR A 12 46.41 -20.32 -43.89
CA THR A 12 46.37 -19.14 -43.04
C THR A 12 44.91 -18.90 -42.65
N ALA A 13 44.52 -19.38 -41.46
CA ALA A 13 43.21 -19.07 -40.91
C ALA A 13 43.15 -17.58 -40.55
N CYS A 14 42.50 -16.79 -41.40
CA CYS A 14 42.20 -15.39 -41.13
C CYS A 14 41.12 -15.34 -40.03
N ILE A 15 41.55 -15.21 -38.77
CA ILE A 15 40.64 -14.94 -37.66
C ILE A 15 40.24 -13.47 -37.79
N VAL A 16 39.07 -13.22 -38.38
CA VAL A 16 38.44 -11.90 -38.31
C VAL A 16 37.87 -11.77 -36.90
N SER A 17 38.63 -11.15 -35.99
CA SER A 17 38.07 -10.70 -34.71
C SER A 17 37.10 -9.56 -34.98
N THR A 18 35.82 -9.89 -35.13
CA THR A 18 34.75 -8.89 -35.04
C THR A 18 34.65 -8.46 -33.58
N THR A 19 35.33 -7.38 -33.22
CA THR A 19 35.05 -6.66 -31.98
C THR A 19 33.67 -6.03 -32.12
N VAL A 20 32.65 -6.65 -31.51
CA VAL A 20 31.37 -5.99 -31.29
C VAL A 20 31.62 -4.93 -30.24
N THR A 21 31.81 -3.68 -30.67
CA THR A 21 31.76 -2.53 -29.78
C THR A 21 30.34 -2.38 -29.28
N GLN A 22 30.07 -2.95 -28.10
CA GLN A 22 28.83 -2.73 -27.38
C GLN A 22 28.85 -1.29 -26.88
N THR A 23 28.36 -0.34 -27.70
CA THR A 23 28.09 1.02 -27.23
C THR A 23 26.96 0.94 -26.21
N THR A 24 27.33 0.92 -24.93
CA THR A 24 26.41 1.13 -23.82
C THR A 24 25.96 2.60 -23.82
N TYR A 25 25.03 2.94 -24.69
CA TYR A 25 24.26 4.18 -24.58
C TYR A 25 23.22 4.05 -23.47
N THR A 26 23.67 3.94 -22.22
CA THR A 26 22.82 4.17 -21.06
C THR A 26 22.80 5.67 -20.79
N ARG A 27 21.95 6.40 -21.52
CA ARG A 27 21.62 7.77 -21.12
C ARG A 27 20.97 7.70 -19.72
N PRO A 28 21.36 8.55 -18.76
CA PRO A 28 20.73 8.57 -17.45
C PRO A 28 19.23 8.84 -17.58
N LEU A 29 18.41 8.05 -16.88
CA LEU A 29 16.99 8.29 -16.76
C LEU A 29 16.77 9.69 -16.15
N ASN A 30 15.88 10.46 -16.74
CA ASN A 30 15.55 11.82 -16.33
C ASN A 30 14.06 12.11 -16.55
N ARG A 31 13.61 13.28 -16.14
CA ARG A 31 12.18 13.62 -16.19
C ARG A 31 11.60 13.66 -17.61
N HIS A 32 12.41 13.88 -18.64
CA HIS A 32 11.94 13.90 -20.03
C HIS A 32 11.64 12.50 -20.58
N ASP A 33 11.98 11.44 -19.84
CA ASP A 33 11.57 10.07 -20.18
C ASP A 33 10.10 9.78 -19.80
N PHE A 34 9.41 10.75 -19.16
CA PHE A 34 8.01 10.66 -18.75
C PHE A 34 7.16 11.72 -19.46
N PRO A 35 5.82 11.53 -19.57
CA PRO A 35 4.92 12.56 -20.07
C PRO A 35 5.13 13.91 -19.36
N SER A 36 4.98 15.02 -20.08
CA SER A 36 5.23 16.36 -19.55
C SER A 36 4.33 16.72 -18.35
N ASP A 37 3.16 16.08 -18.26
CA ASP A 37 2.17 16.22 -17.20
C ASP A 37 2.28 15.15 -16.11
N PHE A 38 3.27 14.25 -16.18
CA PHE A 38 3.50 13.24 -15.15
C PHE A 38 3.84 13.91 -13.81
N ILE A 39 3.20 13.47 -12.73
CA ILE A 39 3.39 14.02 -11.38
C ILE A 39 4.25 13.05 -10.56
N PHE A 40 5.46 13.49 -10.18
CA PHE A 40 6.27 12.82 -9.15
C PHE A 40 5.99 13.48 -7.79
N GLY A 41 5.86 12.69 -6.74
CA GLY A 41 5.62 13.17 -5.39
C GLY A 41 6.15 12.22 -4.32
N ALA A 42 5.92 12.58 -3.07
CA ALA A 42 6.13 11.75 -1.88
C ALA A 42 4.79 11.57 -1.14
N ALA A 43 4.70 10.56 -0.29
CA ALA A 43 3.47 10.23 0.45
C ALA A 43 3.72 10.18 1.96
N SER A 44 2.69 10.52 2.73
CA SER A 44 2.64 10.41 4.20
C SER A 44 1.21 10.06 4.63
N SER A 45 1.03 9.68 5.90
CA SER A 45 -0.30 9.51 6.51
C SER A 45 -0.33 10.12 7.92
N ALA A 46 -1.50 10.57 8.36
CA ALA A 46 -1.66 11.36 9.57
C ALA A 46 -1.03 10.70 10.82
N TYR A 47 -1.43 9.46 11.14
CA TYR A 47 -0.92 8.78 12.35
C TYR A 47 0.58 8.49 12.31
N GLN A 48 1.15 8.33 11.12
CA GLN A 48 2.58 8.04 10.94
C GLN A 48 3.46 9.29 11.01
N TYR A 49 2.92 10.50 10.81
CA TYR A 49 3.70 11.73 10.65
C TYR A 49 3.28 12.88 11.58
N GLU A 50 2.00 13.04 11.92
CA GLU A 50 1.49 14.24 12.60
C GLU A 50 1.96 14.36 14.04
N GLY A 51 1.80 13.30 14.83
CA GLY A 51 1.95 13.40 16.28
C GLY A 51 0.79 14.15 16.92
N ALA A 52 1.09 14.91 17.98
CA ALA A 52 0.14 15.77 18.69
C ALA A 52 -1.19 15.07 19.03
N TRP A 53 -1.10 13.79 19.41
CA TRP A 53 -2.24 12.87 19.39
C TRP A 53 -3.45 13.28 20.25
N ASN A 54 -3.22 14.14 21.26
CA ASN A 54 -4.22 14.65 22.20
C ASN A 54 -4.20 16.19 22.33
N VAL A 55 -3.69 16.90 21.32
CA VAL A 55 -3.62 18.37 21.31
C VAL A 55 -4.83 18.95 20.55
N SER A 56 -5.26 20.16 20.92
CA SER A 56 -6.33 20.92 20.25
C SER A 56 -7.65 20.17 20.10
N ASP A 57 -8.07 19.41 21.12
CA ASP A 57 -9.32 18.63 21.10
C ASP A 57 -9.37 17.50 20.06
N LYS A 58 -8.21 17.08 19.53
CA LYS A 58 -8.13 15.85 18.72
C LYS A 58 -8.61 14.66 19.56
N GLY A 59 -9.64 13.96 19.06
CA GLY A 59 -10.13 12.72 19.63
C GLY A 59 -9.15 11.55 19.46
N GLN A 60 -9.30 10.55 20.33
CA GLN A 60 -8.52 9.31 20.25
C GLN A 60 -8.93 8.49 19.00
N SER A 61 -7.94 8.09 18.19
CA SER A 61 -8.12 7.17 17.07
C SER A 61 -7.98 5.70 17.51
N ILE A 62 -8.40 4.77 16.66
CA ILE A 62 -8.22 3.33 16.92
C ILE A 62 -6.74 2.93 17.04
N TRP A 63 -5.85 3.65 16.36
CA TRP A 63 -4.40 3.45 16.47
C TRP A 63 -3.89 3.92 17.83
N ASP A 64 -4.32 5.09 18.32
CA ASP A 64 -3.99 5.57 19.66
C ASP A 64 -4.38 4.56 20.74
N THR A 65 -5.57 3.98 20.62
CA THR A 65 -6.06 2.93 21.54
C THR A 65 -5.20 1.66 21.42
N PHE A 66 -4.95 1.18 20.21
CA PHE A 66 -4.20 -0.05 19.96
C PHE A 66 -2.77 0.02 20.49
N THR A 67 -2.01 1.07 20.15
CA THR A 67 -0.60 1.18 20.60
C THR A 67 -0.48 1.40 22.10
N THR A 68 -1.52 1.95 22.74
CA THR A 68 -1.57 2.12 24.20
C THR A 68 -1.95 0.83 24.90
N LYS A 69 -2.90 0.08 24.35
CA LYS A 69 -3.45 -1.15 24.94
C LYS A 69 -2.55 -2.36 24.70
N TYR A 70 -1.87 -2.40 23.55
CA TYR A 70 -1.03 -3.51 23.11
C TYR A 70 0.36 -3.00 22.68
N PRO A 71 1.14 -2.36 23.56
CA PRO A 71 2.47 -1.85 23.22
C PRO A 71 3.41 -2.94 22.70
N GLU A 72 3.29 -4.17 23.22
CA GLU A 72 4.06 -5.34 22.78
C GLU A 72 3.76 -5.78 21.34
N ARG A 73 2.69 -5.26 20.73
CA ARG A 73 2.37 -5.48 19.31
C ARG A 73 3.09 -4.53 18.38
N ILE A 74 3.79 -3.53 18.90
CA ILE A 74 4.57 -2.58 18.13
C ILE A 74 6.05 -2.80 18.40
N ASN A 75 6.85 -2.82 17.34
CA ASN A 75 8.30 -2.93 17.49
C ASN A 75 8.85 -1.81 18.38
N GLY A 76 9.63 -2.19 19.40
CA GLY A 76 10.18 -1.28 20.40
C GLY A 76 9.12 -0.58 21.28
N SER A 77 7.89 -1.10 21.34
CA SER A 77 6.76 -0.50 22.05
C SER A 77 6.51 0.96 21.68
N SER A 78 6.85 1.32 20.44
CA SER A 78 6.70 2.68 19.91
C SER A 78 5.22 3.02 19.62
N ASN A 79 4.93 4.29 19.37
CA ASN A 79 3.58 4.78 19.08
C ASN A 79 3.60 6.12 18.31
N GLY A 80 2.46 6.54 17.78
CA GLY A 80 2.30 7.77 17.00
C GLY A 80 2.02 9.03 17.82
N ARG A 81 2.30 9.05 19.13
CA ARG A 81 1.95 10.20 20.00
C ARG A 81 2.67 11.48 19.59
N VAL A 82 3.93 11.35 19.19
CA VAL A 82 4.78 12.43 18.66
C VAL A 82 5.08 12.21 17.18
N ALA A 83 5.32 10.97 16.74
CA ALA A 83 5.70 10.66 15.36
C ALA A 83 6.86 11.56 14.88
N GLU A 84 6.74 12.17 13.70
CA GLU A 84 7.69 13.16 13.16
C GLU A 84 7.35 14.61 13.58
N ASP A 85 6.40 14.77 14.50
CA ASP A 85 5.87 16.04 15.02
C ASP A 85 5.45 17.04 13.93
N THR A 86 5.01 16.53 12.77
CA THR A 86 4.67 17.41 11.66
C THR A 86 3.52 18.33 12.01
N TYR A 87 2.65 17.99 12.97
CA TYR A 87 1.56 18.86 13.46
C TYR A 87 2.04 20.23 13.97
N HIS A 88 3.22 20.31 14.59
CA HIS A 88 3.75 21.61 15.01
C HIS A 88 4.59 22.27 13.90
N LEU A 89 5.15 21.46 13.00
CA LEU A 89 6.10 21.89 11.97
C LEU A 89 5.45 22.32 10.65
N TYR A 90 4.18 21.97 10.37
CA TYR A 90 3.56 22.12 9.05
C TYR A 90 3.00 23.51 8.70
N LYS A 91 2.99 24.48 9.63
CA LYS A 91 2.43 25.84 9.45
C LYS A 91 1.15 25.91 8.56
N LEU A 92 0.00 25.89 9.25
CA LEU A 92 -1.35 26.33 8.80
C LEU A 92 -2.13 25.39 7.87
N LEU A 93 -2.85 24.43 8.46
CA LEU A 93 -4.24 24.06 8.12
C LEU A 93 -4.79 23.03 9.13
N ARG A 94 -5.60 23.46 10.11
CA ARG A 94 -6.18 22.56 11.13
C ARG A 94 -7.52 22.01 10.67
N LEU A 95 -7.75 20.71 10.86
CA LEU A 95 -9.09 20.14 10.93
C LEU A 95 -9.10 18.88 11.80
N HIS A 96 -10.14 18.76 12.63
CA HIS A 96 -10.39 17.66 13.56
C HIS A 96 -11.50 16.79 12.98
N LEU A 97 -11.40 15.46 13.08
CA LEU A 97 -12.57 14.58 13.28
C LEU A 97 -12.22 13.09 13.41
N LEU A 98 -13.15 12.40 14.09
CA LEU A 98 -13.40 10.95 14.23
C LEU A 98 -12.76 10.19 15.41
N SER A 99 -13.59 10.06 16.45
CA SER A 99 -13.57 9.03 17.49
C SER A 99 -14.94 8.33 17.44
N LYS A 100 -14.94 6.98 17.35
CA LYS A 100 -16.06 6.01 17.28
C LYS A 100 -16.38 5.44 15.89
N SER A 101 -16.90 4.21 15.93
CA SER A 101 -17.06 3.28 14.81
C SER A 101 -17.66 3.93 13.56
N MET A 102 -16.87 3.87 12.48
CA MET A 102 -17.21 4.43 11.20
C MET A 102 -18.31 3.58 10.55
N ASN A 103 -19.53 4.12 10.46
CA ASN A 103 -20.56 3.64 9.54
C ASN A 103 -20.46 4.47 8.25
N ARG A 104 -20.90 3.92 7.11
CA ARG A 104 -21.00 4.59 5.80
C ARG A 104 -21.44 6.05 5.90
N ASN A 105 -22.46 6.35 6.70
CA ASN A 105 -22.97 7.72 6.84
C ASN A 105 -21.94 8.65 7.51
N HIS A 106 -21.28 8.20 8.58
CA HIS A 106 -20.23 8.98 9.24
C HIS A 106 -19.04 9.25 8.30
N PHE A 107 -18.63 8.25 7.51
CA PHE A 107 -17.56 8.45 6.53
C PHE A 107 -17.96 9.45 5.44
N ARG A 108 -19.19 9.35 4.93
CA ARG A 108 -19.73 10.28 3.95
C ARG A 108 -19.76 11.71 4.50
N ASP A 109 -20.21 11.90 5.73
CA ASP A 109 -20.31 13.22 6.35
C ASP A 109 -18.92 13.82 6.65
N TYR A 110 -17.95 12.98 7.04
CA TYR A 110 -16.54 13.39 7.12
C TYR A 110 -15.99 13.83 5.76
N ALA A 111 -16.25 13.05 4.70
CA ALA A 111 -15.85 13.41 3.35
C ALA A 111 -16.53 14.71 2.88
N ASP A 112 -17.83 14.91 3.18
CA ASP A 112 -18.56 16.15 2.90
C ASP A 112 -17.85 17.37 3.49
N LEU A 113 -17.44 17.28 4.75
CA LEU A 113 -16.68 18.34 5.42
C LEU A 113 -15.34 18.59 4.73
N CYS A 114 -14.57 17.55 4.43
CA CYS A 114 -13.28 17.70 3.73
C CYS A 114 -13.45 18.41 2.38
N PHE A 115 -14.44 18.00 1.59
CA PHE A 115 -14.72 18.60 0.29
C PHE A 115 -15.16 20.06 0.42
N ALA A 116 -16.01 20.38 1.40
CA ALA A 116 -16.45 21.74 1.66
C ALA A 116 -15.30 22.67 2.09
N MET A 117 -14.41 22.17 2.96
CA MET A 117 -13.36 22.98 3.58
C MET A 117 -12.12 23.17 2.70
N PHE A 118 -11.82 22.20 1.84
CA PHE A 118 -10.55 22.17 1.11
C PHE A 118 -10.70 22.01 -0.40
N GLY A 119 -11.88 21.67 -0.91
CA GLY A 119 -12.07 21.36 -2.32
C GLY A 119 -11.95 22.57 -3.26
N ASP A 120 -11.91 23.79 -2.71
CA ASP A 120 -11.48 24.99 -3.44
C ASP A 120 -10.03 24.85 -3.95
N ARG A 121 -9.15 24.20 -3.18
CA ARG A 121 -7.72 24.01 -3.47
C ARG A 121 -7.33 22.58 -3.83
N VAL A 122 -7.90 21.57 -3.17
CA VAL A 122 -7.58 20.16 -3.38
C VAL A 122 -8.34 19.63 -4.60
N LYS A 123 -7.58 19.16 -5.61
CA LYS A 123 -8.13 18.65 -6.88
C LYS A 123 -7.95 17.16 -7.09
N HIS A 124 -7.26 16.47 -6.19
CA HIS A 124 -7.08 15.03 -6.24
C HIS A 124 -7.41 14.45 -4.87
N TRP A 125 -8.47 13.65 -4.82
CA TRP A 125 -9.00 13.04 -3.61
C TRP A 125 -8.81 11.53 -3.64
N ILE A 126 -8.33 10.99 -2.53
CA ILE A 126 -8.28 9.55 -2.28
C ILE A 126 -9.20 9.29 -1.09
N THR A 127 -10.22 8.45 -1.24
CA THR A 127 -11.17 8.20 -0.15
C THR A 127 -10.56 7.31 0.93
N VAL A 128 -9.98 6.18 0.51
CA VAL A 128 -9.47 5.12 1.40
C VAL A 128 -8.12 4.70 0.86
N ASN A 129 -7.17 4.54 1.77
CA ASN A 129 -5.88 3.94 1.50
C ASN A 129 -5.92 2.47 1.90
N GLU A 130 -5.62 1.58 0.96
CA GLU A 130 -5.37 0.15 1.21
C GLU A 130 -6.47 -0.56 2.01
N PRO A 131 -7.70 -0.66 1.47
CA PRO A 131 -8.81 -1.33 2.18
C PRO A 131 -8.49 -2.80 2.50
N TRP A 132 -7.70 -3.47 1.65
CA TRP A 132 -7.22 -4.84 1.89
C TRP A 132 -6.39 -4.93 3.17
N SER A 133 -5.37 -4.06 3.32
CA SER A 133 -4.53 -4.00 4.51
C SER A 133 -5.35 -3.76 5.76
N TYR A 134 -6.29 -2.80 5.70
CA TYR A 134 -7.16 -2.48 6.82
C TYR A 134 -8.01 -3.68 7.26
N SER A 135 -8.61 -4.37 6.30
CA SER A 135 -9.47 -5.52 6.55
C SER A 135 -8.69 -6.73 7.06
N VAL A 136 -7.63 -7.13 6.36
CA VAL A 136 -6.86 -8.34 6.65
C VAL A 136 -6.05 -8.18 7.93
N PHE A 137 -5.31 -7.09 8.10
CA PHE A 137 -4.49 -6.91 9.30
C PHE A 137 -5.32 -6.59 10.54
N GLY A 138 -6.44 -5.87 10.38
CA GLY A 138 -7.30 -5.51 11.51
C GLY A 138 -8.19 -6.65 12.00
N TYR A 139 -8.67 -7.50 11.07
CA TYR A 139 -9.79 -8.42 11.32
C TYR A 139 -9.54 -9.88 10.92
N ALA A 140 -8.47 -10.20 10.17
CA ALA A 140 -8.07 -11.58 9.90
C ALA A 140 -6.91 -12.01 10.80
N TYR A 141 -5.86 -11.17 10.89
CA TYR A 141 -4.66 -11.45 11.69
C TYR A 141 -4.61 -10.69 13.01
N GLY A 142 -5.41 -9.63 13.15
CA GLY A 142 -5.41 -8.74 14.33
C GLY A 142 -4.06 -8.06 14.61
N SER A 143 -3.14 -8.01 13.64
CA SER A 143 -1.86 -7.32 13.78
C SER A 143 -2.00 -5.80 13.76
N PHE A 144 -3.11 -5.29 13.21
CA PHE A 144 -3.47 -3.87 13.19
C PHE A 144 -4.67 -3.62 14.10
N PRO A 145 -4.98 -2.35 14.45
CA PRO A 145 -6.24 -2.03 15.09
C PRO A 145 -7.42 -2.54 14.26
N PRO A 146 -8.50 -3.04 14.89
CA PRO A 146 -8.76 -3.04 16.33
C PRO A 146 -8.30 -4.31 17.08
N ASN A 147 -7.34 -5.08 16.56
CA ASN A 147 -6.91 -6.36 17.12
C ASN A 147 -8.02 -7.45 17.12
N ARG A 148 -8.61 -7.73 15.96
CA ARG A 148 -9.63 -8.77 15.84
C ARG A 148 -9.17 -9.93 14.98
N CYS A 149 -9.37 -11.14 15.47
CA CYS A 149 -9.11 -12.38 14.75
C CYS A 149 -9.76 -13.56 15.49
N SER A 150 -9.90 -14.70 14.80
CA SER A 150 -10.32 -15.96 15.41
C SER A 150 -9.31 -16.43 16.46
N ARG A 151 -9.80 -17.13 17.48
CA ARG A 151 -8.94 -17.72 18.52
C ARG A 151 -7.92 -18.67 17.90
N GLY A 152 -6.65 -18.51 18.26
CA GLY A 152 -5.55 -19.32 17.73
C GLY A 152 -5.12 -18.97 16.30
N ALA A 153 -5.63 -17.89 15.71
CA ALA A 153 -5.12 -17.38 14.44
C ALA A 153 -3.66 -16.96 14.60
N ASN A 154 -2.77 -17.52 13.77
CA ASN A 154 -1.37 -17.15 13.72
C ASN A 154 -1.12 -16.18 12.54
N SER A 155 -0.34 -15.14 12.80
CA SER A 155 0.11 -14.19 11.78
C SER A 155 1.22 -14.76 10.88
N GLU A 156 1.70 -15.97 11.17
CA GLU A 156 2.76 -16.66 10.41
C GLU A 156 2.31 -17.13 9.03
N ALA A 157 1.02 -17.42 8.84
CA ALA A 157 0.47 -17.89 7.56
C ALA A 157 0.28 -16.78 6.52
N ALA A 158 0.59 -15.55 6.90
CA ALA A 158 0.35 -14.37 6.11
C ALA A 158 1.62 -14.05 5.28
N GLY A 159 1.48 -13.95 3.95
CA GLY A 159 2.58 -13.87 2.98
C GLY A 159 3.61 -12.74 3.20
N PHE A 160 4.52 -12.54 2.25
CA PHE A 160 5.74 -11.73 2.42
C PHE A 160 5.52 -10.30 2.97
N SER A 161 4.46 -9.59 2.57
CA SER A 161 4.11 -8.28 3.16
C SER A 161 3.79 -8.38 4.65
N VAL A 162 3.15 -9.45 5.08
CA VAL A 162 2.71 -9.65 6.45
C VAL A 162 3.83 -10.25 7.28
N GLY A 163 4.63 -11.16 6.72
CA GLY A 163 5.77 -11.78 7.39
C GLY A 163 6.83 -10.78 7.87
N ARG A 164 6.93 -9.58 7.26
CA ARG A 164 7.77 -8.50 7.81
C ARG A 164 7.16 -7.83 9.05
N PHE A 165 5.85 -7.64 9.10
CA PHE A 165 5.17 -7.05 10.26
C PHE A 165 4.88 -8.09 11.37
N ALA A 166 4.65 -9.36 11.01
CA ALA A 166 4.33 -10.48 11.90
C ALA A 166 5.55 -11.02 12.66
N ARG A 167 6.78 -10.78 12.17
CA ARG A 167 8.03 -11.20 12.83
C ARG A 167 8.27 -10.55 14.20
N PHE A 168 7.52 -9.49 14.53
CA PHE A 168 7.72 -8.74 15.77
C PHE A 168 6.74 -9.14 16.88
N ALA A 169 6.01 -10.24 16.72
CA ALA A 169 4.78 -10.49 17.47
C ALA A 169 4.41 -11.99 17.67
N PRO A 170 5.31 -12.87 18.17
CA PRO A 170 4.98 -14.29 18.38
C PRO A 170 3.95 -14.48 19.51
N ASN A 171 2.99 -15.39 19.31
CA ASN A 171 1.98 -15.86 20.29
C ASN A 171 0.89 -14.85 20.71
N GLN A 172 0.34 -14.11 19.75
CA GLN A 172 -0.57 -13.01 20.06
C GLN A 172 -2.06 -13.38 19.90
N GLU A 173 -2.77 -13.58 21.02
CA GLU A 173 -4.22 -13.79 21.03
C GLU A 173 -4.99 -12.48 20.78
N CYS A 174 -5.92 -12.47 19.83
CA CYS A 174 -6.90 -11.39 19.70
C CYS A 174 -7.97 -11.52 20.77
N GLU A 175 -8.48 -10.38 21.25
CA GLU A 175 -9.51 -10.38 22.30
C GLU A 175 -10.86 -10.96 21.83
N ALA A 176 -11.16 -10.80 20.54
CA ALA A 176 -12.37 -11.30 19.90
C ALA A 176 -12.21 -11.21 18.38
N GLY A 177 -13.09 -11.87 17.63
CA GLY A 177 -13.16 -11.75 16.18
C GLY A 177 -13.49 -13.07 15.51
N ASP A 178 -13.78 -12.98 14.21
CA ASP A 178 -13.92 -14.13 13.34
C ASP A 178 -13.22 -13.82 12.01
N SER A 179 -12.01 -14.37 11.83
CA SER A 179 -11.18 -14.19 10.65
C SER A 179 -11.81 -14.74 9.36
N GLY A 180 -12.81 -15.63 9.48
CA GLY A 180 -13.55 -16.18 8.34
C GLY A 180 -14.72 -15.31 7.88
N VAL A 181 -15.10 -14.29 8.65
CA VAL A 181 -16.32 -13.50 8.42
C VAL A 181 -16.04 -11.98 8.43
N GLU A 182 -15.35 -11.49 9.46
CA GLU A 182 -15.18 -10.06 9.68
C GLU A 182 -14.45 -9.34 8.54
N PRO A 183 -13.37 -9.88 7.93
CA PRO A 183 -12.70 -9.21 6.82
C PRO A 183 -13.65 -8.92 5.65
N TYR A 184 -14.55 -9.84 5.30
CA TYR A 184 -15.52 -9.62 4.22
C TYR A 184 -16.53 -8.52 4.56
N ASN A 185 -17.03 -8.52 5.80
CA ASN A 185 -17.96 -7.49 6.27
C ASN A 185 -17.30 -6.10 6.30
N ILE A 186 -16.03 -6.03 6.70
CA ILE A 186 -15.27 -4.78 6.75
C ILE A 186 -14.97 -4.28 5.33
N SER A 187 -14.48 -5.15 4.44
CA SER A 187 -14.24 -4.81 3.03
C SER A 187 -15.51 -4.31 2.34
N HIS A 188 -16.66 -4.97 2.58
CA HIS A 188 -17.96 -4.53 2.06
C HIS A 188 -18.31 -3.11 2.52
N ASN A 189 -18.17 -2.81 3.82
CA ASN A 189 -18.48 -1.48 4.36
C ASN A 189 -17.49 -0.40 3.89
N LEU A 190 -16.21 -0.74 3.67
CA LEU A 190 -15.23 0.17 3.09
C LEU A 190 -15.61 0.54 1.65
N LEU A 191 -16.03 -0.43 0.84
CA LEU A 191 -16.50 -0.20 -0.53
C LEU A 191 -17.77 0.66 -0.56
N LEU A 192 -18.75 0.38 0.32
CA LEU A 192 -19.95 1.22 0.44
C LEU A 192 -19.63 2.65 0.89
N SER A 193 -18.65 2.82 1.78
CA SER A 193 -18.20 4.13 2.26
C SER A 193 -17.50 4.91 1.15
N HIS A 194 -16.61 4.26 0.40
CA HIS A 194 -15.99 4.81 -0.80
C HIS A 194 -17.06 5.25 -1.82
N ALA A 195 -18.00 4.37 -2.15
CA ALA A 195 -19.06 4.65 -3.12
C ALA A 195 -19.93 5.84 -2.69
N ALA A 196 -20.28 5.93 -1.40
CA ALA A 196 -21.05 7.05 -0.86
C ALA A 196 -20.30 8.38 -0.96
N ALA A 197 -19.01 8.41 -0.65
CA ALA A 197 -18.18 9.62 -0.77
C ALA A 197 -17.96 10.04 -2.23
N VAL A 198 -17.71 9.08 -3.13
CA VAL A 198 -17.60 9.34 -4.58
C VAL A 198 -18.90 9.88 -5.15
N GLN A 199 -20.04 9.26 -4.80
CA GLN A 199 -21.35 9.71 -5.25
C GLN A 199 -21.61 11.15 -4.79
N LEU A 200 -21.36 11.45 -3.51
CA LEU A 200 -21.48 12.81 -2.96
C LEU A 200 -20.59 13.80 -3.72
N TYR A 201 -19.31 13.47 -3.90
CA TYR A 201 -18.36 14.36 -4.59
C TYR A 201 -18.82 14.68 -6.00
N ARG A 202 -19.16 13.65 -6.79
CA ARG A 202 -19.57 13.79 -8.18
C ARG A 202 -20.84 14.62 -8.32
N GLN A 203 -21.80 14.45 -7.42
CA GLN A 203 -23.10 15.14 -7.48
C GLN A 203 -23.04 16.58 -6.96
N LYS A 204 -22.32 16.82 -5.86
CA LYS A 204 -22.36 18.11 -5.14
C LYS A 204 -21.17 19.02 -5.43
N TYR A 205 -19.99 18.46 -5.66
CA TYR A 205 -18.73 19.22 -5.63
C TYR A 205 -17.98 19.23 -6.95
N GLN A 206 -17.98 18.14 -7.71
CA GLN A 206 -17.04 17.95 -8.82
C GLN A 206 -17.21 18.98 -9.93
N ALA A 207 -18.44 19.37 -10.28
CA ALA A 207 -18.69 20.37 -11.32
C ALA A 207 -18.09 21.75 -10.95
N ALA A 208 -18.22 22.15 -9.69
CA ALA A 208 -17.71 23.44 -9.20
C ALA A 208 -16.21 23.40 -8.91
N GLN A 209 -15.73 22.32 -8.28
CA GLN A 209 -14.36 22.20 -7.81
C GLN A 209 -13.40 21.68 -8.88
N LYS A 210 -13.92 21.01 -9.91
CA LYS A 210 -13.16 20.46 -11.05
C LYS A 210 -12.03 19.51 -10.65
N GLY A 211 -12.20 18.78 -9.56
CA GLY A 211 -11.24 17.79 -9.08
C GLY A 211 -11.59 16.35 -9.51
N HIS A 212 -10.70 15.44 -9.15
CA HIS A 212 -10.80 14.01 -9.35
C HIS A 212 -10.86 13.30 -8.00
N ILE A 213 -11.57 12.18 -7.95
CA ILE A 213 -11.71 11.35 -6.75
C ILE A 213 -11.51 9.87 -7.12
N GLY A 214 -10.77 9.16 -6.27
CA GLY A 214 -10.46 7.75 -6.45
C GLY A 214 -10.19 7.04 -5.12
N ILE A 215 -9.60 5.85 -5.22
CA ILE A 215 -9.22 4.98 -4.10
C ILE A 215 -7.80 4.47 -4.35
N SER A 216 -7.01 4.27 -3.29
CA SER A 216 -5.68 3.67 -3.38
C SER A 216 -5.78 2.20 -2.94
N LEU A 217 -5.38 1.29 -3.81
CA LEU A 217 -5.37 -0.15 -3.56
C LEU A 217 -3.94 -0.64 -3.45
N ASN A 218 -3.70 -1.62 -2.57
CA ASN A 218 -2.45 -2.35 -2.51
C ASN A 218 -2.60 -3.76 -3.06
N THR A 219 -1.55 -4.24 -3.71
CA THR A 219 -1.45 -5.63 -4.16
C THR A 219 0.02 -6.03 -4.28
N GLU A 220 0.31 -7.31 -4.03
CA GLU A 220 1.57 -7.93 -4.45
C GLU A 220 1.40 -8.49 -5.85
N TRP A 221 2.47 -8.46 -6.65
CA TRP A 221 2.48 -9.16 -7.92
C TRP A 221 2.67 -10.65 -7.68
N MET A 222 1.66 -11.44 -8.03
CA MET A 222 1.64 -12.88 -7.81
C MET A 222 2.27 -13.60 -9.00
N VAL A 223 3.34 -14.37 -8.74
CA VAL A 223 3.99 -15.22 -9.74
C VAL A 223 3.77 -16.69 -9.34
N PRO A 224 3.41 -17.58 -10.28
CA PRO A 224 3.29 -19.01 -9.99
C PRO A 224 4.58 -19.57 -9.43
N TYR A 225 4.51 -20.44 -8.41
CA TYR A 225 5.69 -21.10 -7.86
C TYR A 225 6.44 -21.93 -8.92
N ASN A 226 5.69 -22.60 -9.78
CA ASN A 226 6.20 -23.22 -11.00
C ASN A 226 5.36 -22.73 -12.19
N GLU A 227 5.98 -21.97 -13.09
CA GLU A 227 5.33 -21.40 -14.26
C GLU A 227 4.72 -22.43 -15.22
N THR A 228 5.19 -23.68 -15.20
CA THR A 228 4.65 -24.76 -16.06
C THR A 228 3.46 -25.50 -15.41
N SER A 229 3.28 -25.34 -14.10
CA SER A 229 2.24 -26.02 -13.33
C SER A 229 0.90 -25.27 -13.43
N LYS A 230 -0.12 -25.92 -14.00
CA LYS A 230 -1.47 -25.34 -14.07
C LYS A 230 -2.09 -25.08 -12.70
N LYS A 231 -1.72 -25.87 -11.69
CA LYS A 231 -2.18 -25.68 -10.31
C LYS A 231 -1.59 -24.41 -9.70
N ASP A 232 -0.30 -24.15 -9.95
CA ASP A 232 0.39 -22.97 -9.41
C ASP A 232 0.01 -21.70 -10.15
N GLN A 233 -0.23 -21.78 -11.47
CA GLN A 233 -0.85 -20.69 -12.24
C GLN A 233 -2.19 -20.29 -11.63
N ALA A 234 -3.09 -21.26 -11.44
CA ALA A 234 -4.40 -21.01 -10.85
C ALA A 234 -4.28 -20.53 -9.38
N ALA A 235 -3.23 -20.91 -8.64
CA ALA A 235 -3.00 -20.43 -7.29
C ALA A 235 -2.56 -18.95 -7.26
N ALA A 236 -1.68 -18.54 -8.18
CA ALA A 236 -1.29 -17.14 -8.34
C ALA A 236 -2.48 -16.26 -8.73
N ASP A 237 -3.32 -16.73 -9.67
CA ASP A 237 -4.54 -16.03 -10.07
C ASP A 237 -5.52 -15.86 -8.91
N ARG A 238 -5.71 -16.91 -8.10
CA ARG A 238 -6.54 -16.82 -6.89
C ARG A 238 -5.95 -15.85 -5.86
N ALA A 239 -4.65 -15.89 -5.62
CA ALA A 239 -4.00 -14.96 -4.69
C ALA A 239 -4.18 -13.51 -5.14
N LEU A 240 -4.04 -13.23 -6.44
CA LEU A 240 -4.27 -11.91 -7.01
C LEU A 240 -5.74 -11.49 -6.89
N ALA A 241 -6.68 -12.40 -7.19
CA ALA A 241 -8.11 -12.13 -7.03
C ALA A 241 -8.49 -11.82 -5.58
N PHE A 242 -7.93 -12.54 -4.61
CA PHE A 242 -8.19 -12.31 -3.18
C PHE A 242 -7.45 -11.09 -2.60
N MET A 243 -6.49 -10.50 -3.31
CA MET A 243 -5.80 -9.29 -2.83
C MET A 243 -6.24 -8.03 -3.58
N TYR A 244 -6.25 -8.09 -4.91
CA TYR A 244 -6.55 -6.96 -5.77
C TYR A 244 -8.01 -6.94 -6.24
N GLY A 245 -8.55 -8.11 -6.58
CA GLY A 245 -9.91 -8.23 -7.12
C GLY A 245 -11.03 -8.26 -6.07
N TRP A 246 -10.68 -8.19 -4.78
CA TRP A 246 -11.58 -8.37 -3.63
C TRP A 246 -12.68 -7.30 -3.54
#